data_AF-M4DM93-F1
#
_entry.id   AF-M4DM93-F1
#
_cell.length_a   1.000
_cell.length_b   1.000
_cell.length_c   1.000
_cell.angle_alpha   90.00
_cell.angle_beta   90.00
_cell.angle_gamma   90.00
#
_symmetry.space_group_name_H-M   'P 1'
#
loop_
_entity.id
_entity.type
_entity.pdbx_description
1 polymer ?
#
loop_
_entity_poly.entity_id
_entity_poly.type
_entity_poly.pdbx_seq_one_letter_code
_entity_poly.pdbx_strand_id
1 'polypeptide(L)'
;MSSLFTPFSALPLRQTRATVSCCSSVSEFICNISPNITLGWGLTSRVVVAGHVSFIKEVAVTEPPTHLQHLLKVLQTRGETIISPGTKQGLIPLAIPLSKDSSGSVTALLRWPTAPPGLDMPVVEVWRSGVRLIARNVDEYIHRILVEEDAQEMSELYIASAEAGEKLYKKGAFAESQIDNLDVGLFPDVLEKKVLRHFDEGDHVSAMVTGEFYTRKDLFPGFGRPFVYYANILQKVGRDSEAKEAAREVASIAQWEDEQIEFIREKVSDEGRFEDLKKGKDPIQVALDVAAFLLDLASIEGTWSESLHHIAKCYEEAGLKDMSNFILYTDDK
;
A
#
# COMPACT_ATOMS: atom_id res chain seq x y z
N MET A 1 -5.83 -30.38 -2.65
CA MET A 1 -4.50 -30.02 -2.08
C MET A 1 -4.01 -28.82 -2.86
N SER A 2 -4.21 -27.61 -2.33
CA SER A 2 -3.99 -26.36 -3.09
C SER A 2 -4.13 -25.13 -2.17
N SER A 3 -3.31 -25.09 -1.11
CA SER A 3 -3.21 -23.96 -0.17
C SER A 3 -1.75 -23.47 -0.09
N LEU A 4 -1.13 -23.32 -1.26
CA LEU A 4 0.22 -22.80 -1.45
C LEU A 4 0.10 -21.47 -2.22
N PHE A 5 1.10 -20.60 -2.07
CA PHE A 5 1.21 -19.27 -2.70
C PHE A 5 0.35 -18.12 -2.11
N THR A 6 0.68 -17.77 -0.87
CA THR A 6 0.79 -16.36 -0.42
C THR A 6 2.21 -16.16 0.13
N PRO A 7 2.86 -14.97 0.04
CA PRO A 7 2.25 -13.64 -0.17
C PRO A 7 3.02 -12.72 -1.16
N PHE A 8 3.28 -13.13 -2.41
CA PHE A 8 3.98 -12.31 -3.43
C PHE A 8 3.17 -11.10 -3.99
N SER A 9 2.36 -10.42 -3.19
CA SER A 9 1.37 -9.45 -3.67
C SER A 9 1.83 -7.99 -3.71
N ALA A 10 2.86 -7.59 -2.94
CA ALA A 10 3.18 -6.18 -2.74
C ALA A 10 4.61 -5.95 -2.24
N LEU A 11 5.40 -5.22 -3.05
CA LEU A 11 6.50 -4.36 -2.59
C LEU A 11 6.99 -3.49 -3.78
N PRO A 12 6.80 -2.15 -3.75
CA PRO A 12 7.13 -1.28 -4.87
C PRO A 12 8.59 -0.81 -4.80
N LEU A 13 9.51 -1.66 -5.22
CA LEU A 13 10.93 -1.50 -4.86
C LEU A 13 11.79 -0.71 -5.85
N ARG A 14 11.38 -0.55 -7.12
CA ARG A 14 12.11 0.25 -8.09
C ARG A 14 11.19 0.96 -9.10
N GLN A 15 11.02 2.27 -8.92
CA GLN A 15 10.68 3.17 -10.04
C GLN A 15 11.67 4.34 -10.10
N THR A 16 12.10 4.63 -11.33
CA THR A 16 12.95 5.77 -11.76
C THR A 16 14.38 5.90 -11.22
N ARG A 17 15.33 5.80 -12.15
CA ARG A 17 16.72 6.27 -12.04
C ARG A 17 16.74 7.79 -12.26
N ALA A 18 16.69 8.59 -11.20
CA ALA A 18 16.62 10.04 -11.28
C ALA A 18 18.00 10.72 -11.34
N THR A 19 18.25 11.52 -12.38
CA THR A 19 19.43 12.40 -12.47
C THR A 19 19.17 13.70 -11.71
N VAL A 20 19.91 13.93 -10.63
CA VAL A 20 19.76 15.13 -9.77
C VAL A 20 20.26 16.39 -10.48
N SER A 21 19.48 17.47 -10.40
CA SER A 21 19.91 18.83 -10.71
C SER A 21 19.44 19.76 -9.60
N CYS A 22 20.36 20.44 -8.92
CA CYS A 22 20.07 21.25 -7.73
C CYS A 22 19.69 22.69 -8.07
N CYS A 23 18.65 23.21 -7.40
CA CYS A 23 18.46 24.63 -7.12
C CYS A 23 17.88 24.78 -5.69
N SER A 24 18.10 25.92 -5.05
CA SER A 24 18.07 26.06 -3.58
C SER A 24 17.23 27.24 -3.07
N SER A 25 16.46 27.03 -1.98
CA SER A 25 16.10 27.92 -0.83
C SER A 25 15.84 29.44 -1.04
N VAL A 26 15.10 30.20 -0.21
CA VAL A 26 14.73 30.17 1.24
C VAL A 26 13.32 30.86 1.36
N SER A 27 12.39 30.62 2.30
CA SER A 27 12.26 31.15 3.70
C SER A 27 10.73 31.16 4.12
N GLU A 28 10.18 31.53 5.30
CA GLU A 28 10.64 31.90 6.67
C GLU A 28 9.47 31.96 7.72
N PHE A 29 9.81 32.22 9.01
CA PHE A 29 9.02 32.84 10.11
C PHE A 29 7.59 32.38 10.57
N ILE A 30 7.58 31.43 11.53
CA ILE A 30 7.09 31.53 12.94
C ILE A 30 5.94 32.50 13.32
N CYS A 31 4.91 32.00 14.03
CA CYS A 31 4.40 32.62 15.28
C CYS A 31 3.52 31.69 16.17
N ASN A 32 3.52 31.91 17.50
CA ASN A 32 2.85 31.09 18.53
C ASN A 32 1.52 31.69 19.04
N ILE A 33 0.50 30.87 19.33
CA ILE A 33 -0.51 31.13 20.39
C ILE A 33 -0.93 29.82 21.10
N SER A 34 -1.03 29.87 22.42
CA SER A 34 -1.76 28.92 23.29
C SER A 34 -2.00 29.57 24.67
N PRO A 35 -2.83 29.04 25.59
CA PRO A 35 -3.83 27.97 25.45
C PRO A 35 -5.24 28.38 25.98
N ASN A 36 -6.23 27.48 25.90
CA ASN A 36 -7.14 27.23 27.03
C ASN A 36 -7.92 25.90 26.93
N ILE A 37 -8.52 25.45 28.03
CA ILE A 37 -8.93 24.05 28.25
C ILE A 37 -10.45 23.89 28.34
N THR A 38 -11.02 22.90 27.62
CA THR A 38 -12.35 22.35 27.92
C THR A 38 -12.43 20.83 27.67
N LEU A 39 -12.52 20.08 28.77
CA LEU A 39 -13.22 18.81 28.97
C LEU A 39 -13.17 17.71 27.88
N GLY A 40 -12.41 16.66 28.20
CA GLY A 40 -12.94 15.29 28.11
C GLY A 40 -12.66 14.54 26.82
N TRP A 41 -13.72 14.16 26.09
CA TRP A 41 -13.70 13.02 25.16
C TRP A 41 -13.34 13.39 23.70
N GLY A 42 -13.24 14.68 23.36
CA GLY A 42 -12.82 15.14 22.03
C GLY A 42 -11.32 15.42 21.88
N LEU A 43 -10.53 15.33 22.97
CA LEU A 43 -9.11 15.64 22.96
C LEU A 43 -8.26 14.49 22.42
N THR A 44 -8.56 13.23 22.78
CA THR A 44 -7.77 12.07 22.39
C THR A 44 -7.77 11.84 20.88
N SER A 45 -8.92 11.87 20.22
CA SER A 45 -8.98 11.71 18.76
C SER A 45 -8.30 12.86 18.02
N ARG A 46 -8.46 14.12 18.47
CA ARG A 46 -7.77 15.28 17.89
C ARG A 46 -6.24 15.19 18.02
N VAL A 47 -5.73 14.76 19.18
CA VAL A 47 -4.29 14.59 19.40
C VAL A 47 -3.73 13.49 18.49
N VAL A 48 -4.40 12.34 18.38
CA VAL A 48 -3.95 11.23 17.52
C VAL A 48 -4.03 11.60 16.03
N VAL A 49 -5.08 12.30 15.59
CA VAL A 49 -5.21 12.77 14.18
C VAL A 49 -4.16 13.82 13.83
N ALA A 50 -3.83 14.73 14.74
CA ALA A 50 -2.71 15.67 14.54
C ALA A 50 -1.36 14.92 14.46
N GLY A 51 -1.16 13.92 15.32
CA GLY A 51 0.05 13.08 15.35
C GLY A 51 0.36 12.42 14.02
N HIS A 52 -0.64 11.92 13.29
CA HIS A 52 -0.45 11.35 11.94
C HIS A 52 0.10 12.37 10.93
N VAL A 53 -0.44 13.59 10.92
CA VAL A 53 -0.02 14.63 9.96
C VAL A 53 1.39 15.13 10.27
N SER A 54 1.73 15.31 11.56
CA SER A 54 3.09 15.64 11.98
C SER A 54 4.07 14.51 11.67
N PHE A 55 3.75 13.26 12.05
CA PHE A 55 4.59 12.09 11.77
C PHE A 55 4.93 11.95 10.28
N ILE A 56 3.97 12.16 9.38
CA ILE A 56 4.22 12.05 7.95
C ILE A 56 5.20 13.14 7.44
N LYS A 57 5.10 14.37 7.96
CA LYS A 57 6.03 15.46 7.61
C LYS A 57 7.41 15.33 8.25
N GLU A 58 7.44 14.95 9.52
CA GLU A 58 8.60 15.08 10.41
C GLU A 58 9.43 13.78 10.49
N VAL A 59 8.78 12.61 10.38
CA VAL A 59 9.42 11.29 10.45
C VAL A 59 9.41 10.60 9.09
N ALA A 60 8.29 10.63 8.36
CA ALA A 60 8.19 10.07 7.01
C ALA A 60 8.59 11.04 5.89
N VAL A 61 9.05 12.26 6.24
CA VAL A 61 9.64 13.28 5.34
C VAL A 61 8.98 13.30 3.95
N THR A 62 7.65 13.45 3.94
CA THR A 62 6.82 13.41 2.73
C THR A 62 5.53 14.22 2.92
N GLU A 63 4.75 14.38 1.86
CA GLU A 63 3.53 15.19 1.88
C GLU A 63 2.34 14.37 2.43
N PRO A 64 1.63 14.83 3.49
CA PRO A 64 0.45 14.13 3.99
C PRO A 64 -0.74 14.26 3.02
N PRO A 65 -1.50 13.19 2.76
CA PRO A 65 -2.68 13.25 1.90
C PRO A 65 -3.71 14.26 2.42
N THR A 66 -4.23 15.10 1.51
CA THR A 66 -5.09 16.26 1.81
C THR A 66 -6.20 15.96 2.82
N HIS A 67 -6.94 14.87 2.63
CA HIS A 67 -8.10 14.52 3.46
C HIS A 67 -7.81 13.43 4.51
N LEU A 68 -6.55 13.18 4.89
CA LEU A 68 -6.18 12.15 5.85
C LEU A 68 -6.93 12.26 7.20
N GLN A 69 -7.15 13.48 7.68
CA GLN A 69 -7.92 13.71 8.92
C GLN A 69 -9.38 13.28 8.80
N HIS A 70 -9.97 13.42 7.60
CA HIS A 70 -11.33 12.97 7.30
C HIS A 70 -11.39 11.45 7.20
N LEU A 71 -10.41 10.80 6.56
CA LEU A 71 -10.31 9.34 6.53
C LEU A 71 -10.19 8.76 7.95
N LEU A 72 -9.32 9.30 8.81
CA LEU A 72 -9.18 8.84 10.19
C LEU A 72 -10.50 8.97 10.98
N LYS A 73 -11.26 10.05 10.77
CA LYS A 73 -12.59 10.22 11.38
C LYS A 73 -13.61 9.22 10.82
N VAL A 74 -13.60 8.95 9.50
CA VAL A 74 -14.46 7.94 8.85
C VAL A 74 -14.18 6.53 9.37
N LEU A 75 -12.90 6.13 9.47
CA LEU A 75 -12.51 4.82 10.00
C LEU A 75 -12.93 4.67 11.47
N GLN A 76 -12.77 5.74 12.28
CA GLN A 76 -13.26 5.75 13.66
C GLN A 76 -14.80 5.61 13.74
N THR A 77 -15.56 6.28 12.87
CA THR A 77 -17.03 6.13 12.80
C THR A 77 -17.45 4.74 12.29
N ARG A 78 -16.64 4.09 11.43
CA ARG A 78 -16.83 2.69 11.01
C ARG A 78 -16.61 1.68 12.15
N GLY A 79 -16.17 2.14 13.32
CA GLY A 79 -15.89 1.30 14.50
C GLY A 79 -14.45 0.77 14.57
N GLU A 80 -13.54 1.24 13.69
CA GLU A 80 -12.13 0.86 13.75
C GLU A 80 -11.40 1.65 14.85
N THR A 81 -10.42 1.00 15.49
CA THR A 81 -9.58 1.63 16.53
C THR A 81 -8.43 2.37 15.87
N ILE A 82 -8.37 3.70 15.98
CA ILE A 82 -7.23 4.50 15.52
C ILE A 82 -6.00 4.21 16.40
N ILE A 83 -4.85 3.99 15.76
CA ILE A 83 -3.58 3.61 16.42
C ILE A 83 -2.49 4.66 16.14
N SER A 84 -1.31 4.56 16.81
CA SER A 84 -0.21 5.50 16.52
C SER A 84 0.47 5.14 15.18
N PRO A 85 0.85 6.13 14.36
CA PRO A 85 1.68 5.90 13.18
C PRO A 85 3.09 5.34 13.51
N GLY A 86 3.54 5.45 14.76
CA GLY A 86 4.76 4.81 15.25
C GLY A 86 4.61 3.33 15.63
N THR A 87 3.38 2.80 15.70
CA THR A 87 3.07 1.40 16.09
C THR A 87 3.34 0.42 14.94
N LYS A 88 4.57 0.43 14.42
CA LYS A 88 5.03 -0.36 13.27
C LYS A 88 5.52 -1.78 13.62
N GLN A 89 5.54 -2.14 14.91
CA GLN A 89 6.11 -3.41 15.38
C GLN A 89 5.36 -4.62 14.79
N GLY A 90 6.09 -5.48 14.06
CA GLY A 90 5.53 -6.67 13.41
C GLY A 90 4.72 -6.41 12.13
N LEU A 91 4.69 -5.17 11.64
CA LEU A 91 4.16 -4.79 10.33
C LEU A 91 5.30 -4.63 9.31
N ILE A 92 4.95 -4.48 8.03
CA ILE A 92 5.95 -4.14 7.00
C ILE A 92 6.64 -2.80 7.35
N PRO A 93 7.99 -2.69 7.24
CA PRO A 93 8.72 -1.47 7.61
C PRO A 93 8.32 -0.18 6.87
N LEU A 94 7.60 -0.32 5.75
CA LEU A 94 7.15 0.78 4.89
C LEU A 94 5.73 1.29 5.24
N ALA A 95 5.02 0.67 6.17
CA ALA A 95 3.67 1.09 6.54
C ALA A 95 3.66 2.25 7.55
N ILE A 96 2.69 3.14 7.38
CA ILE A 96 2.26 4.15 8.35
C ILE A 96 0.86 3.73 8.82
N PRO A 97 0.73 3.06 9.97
CA PRO A 97 -0.56 2.59 10.48
C PRO A 97 -1.55 3.75 10.68
N LEU A 98 -2.83 3.51 10.40
CA LEU A 98 -3.92 4.45 10.62
C LEU A 98 -4.91 3.89 11.65
N SER A 99 -5.44 2.69 11.38
CA SER A 99 -6.49 2.06 12.17
C SER A 99 -6.32 0.55 12.22
N LYS A 100 -7.01 -0.07 13.17
CA LYS A 100 -7.11 -1.53 13.34
C LYS A 100 -8.57 -1.94 13.48
N ASP A 101 -8.96 -2.97 12.75
CA ASP A 101 -10.32 -3.51 12.77
C ASP A 101 -10.52 -4.54 13.91
N SER A 102 -11.67 -5.21 13.91
CA SER A 102 -11.99 -6.28 14.88
C SER A 102 -11.37 -7.64 14.55
N SER A 103 -10.97 -7.91 13.30
CA SER A 103 -10.24 -9.14 12.93
C SER A 103 -8.75 -9.09 13.31
N GLY A 104 -8.21 -7.88 13.37
CA GLY A 104 -6.81 -7.59 13.69
C GLY A 104 -5.97 -7.11 12.50
N SER A 105 -6.56 -6.99 11.31
CA SER A 105 -5.97 -6.30 10.15
C SER A 105 -5.73 -4.82 10.46
N VAL A 106 -4.66 -4.27 9.89
CA VAL A 106 -4.29 -2.86 10.03
C VAL A 106 -4.50 -2.14 8.70
N THR A 107 -5.28 -1.07 8.71
CA THR A 107 -5.33 -0.11 7.59
C THR A 107 -4.17 0.86 7.75
N ALA A 108 -3.38 1.05 6.69
CA ALA A 108 -2.17 1.89 6.69
C ALA A 108 -2.05 2.71 5.40
N LEU A 109 -1.21 3.74 5.42
CA LEU A 109 -0.59 4.28 4.20
C LEU A 109 0.71 3.54 3.93
N LEU A 110 1.06 3.31 2.66
CA LEU A 110 2.37 2.78 2.28
C LEU A 110 3.31 3.94 1.90
N ARG A 111 4.46 4.08 2.60
CA ARG A 111 5.53 5.01 2.21
C ARG A 111 6.44 4.36 1.17
N TRP A 112 6.57 4.98 0.01
CA TRP A 112 7.36 4.48 -1.11
C TRP A 112 8.81 4.98 -0.98
N PRO A 113 9.83 4.09 -0.93
CA PRO A 113 11.22 4.52 -0.74
C PRO A 113 11.75 5.43 -1.85
N THR A 114 11.25 5.24 -3.06
CA THR A 114 11.61 6.01 -4.27
C THR A 114 10.34 6.40 -5.03
N ALA A 115 9.42 7.09 -4.35
CA ALA A 115 8.18 7.59 -4.95
C ALA A 115 8.49 8.53 -6.14
N PRO A 116 7.93 8.29 -7.35
CA PRO A 116 7.94 9.31 -8.40
C PRO A 116 7.16 10.56 -7.95
N PRO A 117 7.58 11.77 -8.33
CA PRO A 117 6.81 12.99 -8.04
C PRO A 117 5.37 12.91 -8.57
N GLY A 118 4.40 13.21 -7.72
CA GLY A 118 2.97 13.13 -8.06
C GLY A 118 2.34 11.74 -7.91
N LEU A 119 3.05 10.74 -7.36
CA LEU A 119 2.44 9.50 -6.90
C LEU A 119 2.04 9.63 -5.41
N ASP A 120 0.74 9.59 -5.14
CA ASP A 120 0.18 9.58 -3.78
C ASP A 120 0.62 8.35 -2.97
N MET A 121 0.60 8.47 -1.64
CA MET A 121 0.66 7.28 -0.76
C MET A 121 -0.67 6.51 -0.81
N PRO A 122 -0.67 5.24 -1.27
CA PRO A 122 -1.88 4.43 -1.35
C PRO A 122 -2.30 3.91 0.03
N VAL A 123 -3.60 3.65 0.16
CA VAL A 123 -4.17 3.00 1.35
C VAL A 123 -4.09 1.49 1.17
N VAL A 124 -3.57 0.80 2.18
CA VAL A 124 -3.29 -0.64 2.16
C VAL A 124 -3.80 -1.34 3.41
N GLU A 125 -4.20 -2.60 3.26
CA GLU A 125 -4.38 -3.55 4.36
C GLU A 125 -3.03 -4.21 4.64
N VAL A 126 -2.62 -4.29 5.91
CA VAL A 126 -1.39 -4.92 6.37
C VAL A 126 -1.70 -5.98 7.42
N TRP A 127 -1.07 -7.15 7.28
CA TRP A 127 -1.05 -8.22 8.28
C TRP A 127 0.38 -8.76 8.42
N ARG A 128 0.59 -9.71 9.34
CA ARG A 128 1.93 -10.25 9.71
C ARG A 128 2.82 -10.63 8.52
N SER A 129 2.23 -11.13 7.44
CA SER A 129 2.95 -11.72 6.29
C SER A 129 2.38 -11.21 4.97
N GLY A 130 2.09 -9.91 4.86
CA GLY A 130 1.68 -9.33 3.58
C GLY A 130 0.99 -7.99 3.64
N VAL A 131 0.80 -7.44 2.44
CA VAL A 131 0.12 -6.17 2.18
C VAL A 131 -0.82 -6.36 0.97
N ARG A 132 -2.00 -5.76 1.05
CA ARG A 132 -2.98 -5.66 -0.06
C ARG A 132 -3.29 -4.19 -0.33
N LEU A 133 -3.27 -3.79 -1.60
CA LEU A 133 -3.80 -2.49 -2.00
C LEU A 133 -5.31 -2.41 -1.76
N ILE A 134 -5.77 -1.37 -1.05
CA ILE A 134 -7.19 -1.05 -0.90
C ILE A 134 -7.58 0.02 -1.94
N ALA A 135 -6.84 1.13 -2.00
CA ALA A 135 -7.10 2.28 -2.87
C ALA A 135 -5.79 3.01 -3.21
N ARG A 136 -5.74 3.71 -4.35
CA ARG A 136 -4.48 4.32 -4.86
C ARG A 136 -4.09 5.57 -4.09
N ASN A 137 -5.05 6.21 -3.42
CA ASN A 137 -4.84 7.30 -2.47
C ASN A 137 -5.99 7.35 -1.44
N VAL A 138 -5.92 8.32 -0.53
CA VAL A 138 -6.93 8.57 0.51
C VAL A 138 -8.28 8.97 -0.06
N ASP A 139 -8.28 9.81 -1.10
CA ASP A 139 -9.48 10.39 -1.70
C ASP A 139 -10.36 9.33 -2.38
N GLU A 140 -9.74 8.40 -3.12
CA GLU A 140 -10.42 7.22 -3.68
C GLU A 140 -11.01 6.32 -2.60
N TYR A 141 -10.34 6.16 -1.46
CA TYR A 141 -10.86 5.33 -0.37
C TYR A 141 -12.05 5.99 0.33
N ILE A 142 -12.00 7.31 0.58
CA ILE A 142 -13.15 8.07 1.08
C ILE A 142 -14.32 7.95 0.09
N HIS A 143 -14.11 8.27 -1.19
CA HIS A 143 -15.14 8.15 -2.22
C HIS A 143 -15.79 6.75 -2.21
N ARG A 144 -14.97 5.70 -2.21
CA ARG A 144 -15.45 4.31 -2.13
C ARG A 144 -16.34 4.07 -0.91
N ILE A 145 -15.88 4.47 0.29
CA ILE A 145 -16.65 4.26 1.53
C ILE A 145 -18.00 4.99 1.45
N LEU A 146 -18.06 6.16 0.83
CA LEU A 146 -19.31 6.91 0.67
C LEU A 146 -20.27 6.30 -0.34
N VAL A 147 -19.77 5.69 -1.43
CA VAL A 147 -20.62 4.89 -2.35
C VAL A 147 -21.08 3.59 -1.67
N GLU A 148 -20.20 2.90 -0.93
CA GLU A 148 -20.57 1.73 -0.11
C GLU A 148 -21.63 2.07 0.95
N GLU A 149 -21.64 3.30 1.49
CA GLU A 149 -22.65 3.78 2.44
C GLU A 149 -23.97 4.20 1.79
N ASP A 150 -23.93 4.93 0.67
CA ASP A 150 -25.12 5.40 -0.07
C ASP A 150 -25.95 4.21 -0.58
N ALA A 151 -25.26 3.14 -1.01
CA ALA A 151 -25.86 1.85 -1.39
C ALA A 151 -26.54 1.08 -0.24
N GLN A 152 -26.36 1.53 1.01
CA GLN A 152 -27.02 0.99 2.21
C GLN A 152 -28.03 1.99 2.81
N GLU A 153 -28.31 3.10 2.13
CA GLU A 153 -29.18 4.22 2.58
C GLU A 153 -28.73 4.86 3.92
N MET A 154 -27.46 4.66 4.32
CA MET A 154 -26.88 5.20 5.55
C MET A 154 -26.24 6.60 5.31
N SER A 155 -25.72 7.25 6.36
CA SER A 155 -24.99 8.53 6.21
C SER A 155 -24.10 8.96 7.38
N GLU A 156 -23.76 8.05 8.28
CA GLU A 156 -22.88 8.34 9.42
C GLU A 156 -21.43 8.59 8.95
N LEU A 157 -20.97 7.83 7.96
CA LEU A 157 -19.64 7.98 7.35
C LEU A 157 -19.57 9.22 6.44
N TYR A 158 -20.66 9.58 5.75
CA TYR A 158 -20.78 10.85 5.04
C TYR A 158 -20.65 12.04 6.01
N ILE A 159 -21.39 12.04 7.12
CA ILE A 159 -21.28 13.06 8.18
C ILE A 159 -19.88 13.01 8.87
N ALA A 160 -19.25 11.85 8.94
CA ALA A 160 -17.87 11.72 9.39
C ALA A 160 -16.88 12.38 8.41
N SER A 161 -17.05 12.21 7.11
CA SER A 161 -16.16 12.73 6.06
C SER A 161 -16.21 14.25 5.85
N ALA A 162 -17.30 14.92 6.27
CA ALA A 162 -17.45 16.38 6.25
C ALA A 162 -17.10 17.02 4.88
N GLU A 163 -16.27 18.07 4.86
CA GLU A 163 -15.88 18.80 3.64
C GLU A 163 -15.20 17.91 2.58
N ALA A 164 -14.51 16.84 2.98
CA ALA A 164 -13.97 15.87 2.04
C ALA A 164 -15.08 15.06 1.37
N GLY A 165 -16.15 14.72 2.10
CA GLY A 165 -17.33 14.06 1.54
C GLY A 165 -18.01 14.92 0.48
N GLU A 166 -18.36 16.16 0.84
CA GLU A 166 -19.03 17.12 -0.06
C GLU A 166 -18.23 17.40 -1.33
N LYS A 167 -16.89 17.36 -1.25
CA LYS A 167 -15.96 17.55 -2.37
C LYS A 167 -15.79 16.30 -3.24
N LEU A 168 -15.78 15.11 -2.65
CA LEU A 168 -15.46 13.85 -3.34
C LEU A 168 -16.70 13.12 -3.86
N TYR A 169 -17.86 13.25 -3.20
CA TYR A 169 -19.05 12.46 -3.51
C TYR A 169 -20.36 13.24 -3.28
N LYS A 170 -21.27 13.19 -4.27
CA LYS A 170 -22.64 13.69 -4.08
C LYS A 170 -23.48 12.62 -3.38
N LYS A 171 -23.88 12.85 -2.14
CA LYS A 171 -24.84 11.99 -1.43
C LYS A 171 -26.11 11.75 -2.28
N GLY A 172 -26.60 10.52 -2.28
CA GLY A 172 -27.74 10.03 -3.06
C GLY A 172 -27.40 9.67 -4.50
N ALA A 173 -26.19 9.93 -5.00
CA ALA A 173 -25.86 9.70 -6.41
C ALA A 173 -25.84 8.22 -6.82
N PHE A 174 -25.58 7.29 -5.89
CA PHE A 174 -25.65 5.86 -6.19
C PHE A 174 -27.12 5.41 -6.19
N ALA A 175 -27.90 5.81 -5.18
CA ALA A 175 -29.34 5.54 -5.13
C ALA A 175 -30.10 6.14 -6.34
N GLU A 176 -29.74 7.35 -6.79
CA GLU A 176 -30.26 7.98 -8.01
C GLU A 176 -29.89 7.21 -9.30
N SER A 177 -28.77 6.48 -9.32
CA SER A 177 -28.22 5.89 -10.54
C SER A 177 -28.99 4.67 -11.07
N GLN A 178 -29.76 3.99 -10.22
CA GLN A 178 -30.45 2.73 -10.52
C GLN A 178 -29.54 1.61 -11.05
N ILE A 179 -28.24 1.63 -10.68
CA ILE A 179 -27.30 0.57 -11.04
C ILE A 179 -27.40 -0.57 -10.02
N ASP A 180 -27.99 -1.71 -10.41
CA ASP A 180 -28.21 -2.89 -9.56
C ASP A 180 -26.93 -3.50 -8.94
N ASN A 181 -25.75 -3.10 -9.41
CA ASN A 181 -24.44 -3.63 -9.00
C ASN A 181 -23.57 -2.52 -8.39
N LEU A 182 -23.02 -2.80 -7.20
CA LEU A 182 -22.11 -1.92 -6.47
C LEU A 182 -20.68 -1.90 -7.08
N ASP A 183 -20.56 -1.47 -8.33
CA ASP A 183 -19.29 -1.26 -9.04
C ASP A 183 -18.72 0.12 -8.67
N VAL A 184 -18.21 0.23 -7.43
CA VAL A 184 -17.74 1.49 -6.80
C VAL A 184 -16.54 2.16 -7.51
N GLY A 185 -15.95 1.50 -8.51
CA GLY A 185 -14.83 2.02 -9.29
C GLY A 185 -13.68 1.02 -9.43
N LEU A 186 -12.53 1.54 -9.89
CA LEU A 186 -11.35 0.75 -10.23
C LEU A 186 -10.56 0.33 -8.98
N PHE A 187 -11.08 -0.65 -8.24
CA PHE A 187 -10.44 -1.21 -7.06
C PHE A 187 -10.06 -2.69 -7.25
N PRO A 188 -8.96 -3.17 -6.64
CA PRO A 188 -8.48 -4.56 -6.75
C PRO A 188 -9.57 -5.61 -6.49
N ASP A 189 -10.24 -5.56 -5.34
CA ASP A 189 -11.26 -6.54 -4.97
C ASP A 189 -12.54 -6.43 -5.82
N VAL A 190 -12.87 -5.25 -6.35
CA VAL A 190 -14.03 -5.03 -7.22
C VAL A 190 -13.81 -5.72 -8.57
N LEU A 191 -12.63 -5.56 -9.16
CA LEU A 191 -12.24 -6.26 -10.39
C LEU A 191 -12.16 -7.78 -10.17
N GLU A 192 -11.63 -8.23 -9.03
CA GLU A 192 -11.61 -9.65 -8.66
C GLU A 192 -13.03 -10.24 -8.50
N LYS A 193 -13.95 -9.54 -7.81
CA LYS A 193 -15.37 -9.92 -7.68
C LYS A 193 -16.06 -9.99 -9.04
N LYS A 194 -15.77 -9.04 -9.94
CA LYS A 194 -16.32 -8.98 -11.31
C LYS A 194 -15.87 -10.18 -12.15
N VAL A 195 -14.59 -10.57 -12.04
CA VAL A 195 -14.07 -11.82 -12.62
C VAL A 195 -14.77 -13.05 -12.06
N LEU A 196 -14.98 -13.13 -10.73
CA LEU A 196 -15.65 -14.27 -10.10
C LEU A 196 -17.09 -14.40 -10.60
N ARG A 197 -17.85 -13.31 -10.64
CA ARG A 197 -19.22 -13.32 -11.18
C ARG A 197 -19.27 -13.83 -12.62
N HIS A 198 -18.34 -13.41 -13.48
CA HIS A 198 -18.25 -13.93 -14.84
C HIS A 198 -17.90 -15.43 -14.91
N PHE A 199 -17.12 -15.97 -13.96
CA PHE A 199 -16.96 -17.43 -13.84
C PHE A 199 -18.24 -18.13 -13.38
N ASP A 200 -18.99 -17.55 -12.43
CA ASP A 200 -20.25 -18.10 -11.92
C ASP A 200 -21.38 -18.06 -12.99
N GLU A 201 -21.35 -17.05 -13.86
CA GLU A 201 -22.19 -16.89 -15.06
C GLU A 201 -21.80 -17.86 -16.20
N GLY A 202 -20.62 -18.49 -16.11
CA GLY A 202 -20.04 -19.34 -17.17
C GLY A 202 -19.35 -18.57 -18.31
N ASP A 203 -19.30 -17.23 -18.25
CA ASP A 203 -18.61 -16.38 -19.22
C ASP A 203 -17.09 -16.30 -18.94
N HIS A 204 -16.38 -17.35 -19.34
CA HIS A 204 -14.93 -17.40 -19.29
C HIS A 204 -14.25 -16.30 -20.13
N VAL A 205 -14.92 -15.74 -21.15
CA VAL A 205 -14.34 -14.70 -22.01
C VAL A 205 -14.34 -13.36 -21.27
N SER A 206 -15.46 -12.94 -20.70
CA SER A 206 -15.53 -11.72 -19.88
C SER A 206 -14.68 -11.83 -18.60
N ALA A 207 -14.57 -13.04 -18.02
CA ALA A 207 -13.64 -13.31 -16.92
C ALA A 207 -12.17 -13.09 -17.33
N MET A 208 -11.74 -13.59 -18.50
CA MET A 208 -10.40 -13.36 -19.03
C MET A 208 -10.16 -11.89 -19.36
N VAL A 209 -11.06 -11.23 -20.09
CA VAL A 209 -10.90 -9.81 -20.50
C VAL A 209 -10.86 -8.87 -19.30
N THR A 210 -11.66 -9.13 -18.26
CA THR A 210 -11.59 -8.36 -17.00
C THR A 210 -10.28 -8.63 -16.25
N GLY A 211 -9.77 -9.87 -16.29
CA GLY A 211 -8.47 -10.24 -15.75
C GLY A 211 -7.29 -9.56 -16.46
N GLU A 212 -7.29 -9.54 -17.80
CA GLU A 212 -6.30 -8.85 -18.62
C GLU A 212 -6.33 -7.34 -18.35
N PHE A 213 -7.51 -6.73 -18.36
CA PHE A 213 -7.70 -5.33 -18.00
C PHE A 213 -7.12 -4.99 -16.62
N TYR A 214 -7.27 -5.87 -15.63
CA TYR A 214 -6.72 -5.68 -14.28
C TYR A 214 -5.17 -5.61 -14.28
N THR A 215 -4.48 -6.28 -15.22
CA THR A 215 -3.00 -6.23 -15.35
C THR A 215 -2.45 -4.94 -15.95
N ARG A 216 -3.29 -3.97 -16.32
CA ARG A 216 -2.84 -2.67 -16.83
C ARG A 216 -1.89 -1.95 -15.87
N LYS A 217 -0.68 -1.66 -16.35
CA LYS A 217 0.43 -1.07 -15.56
C LYS A 217 0.14 0.35 -15.04
N ASP A 218 -0.87 1.03 -15.59
CA ASP A 218 -1.33 2.36 -15.15
C ASP A 218 -2.48 2.32 -14.12
N LEU A 219 -3.12 1.16 -13.90
CA LEU A 219 -4.15 1.03 -12.86
C LEU A 219 -3.52 0.94 -11.48
N PHE A 220 -2.62 -0.05 -11.28
CA PHE A 220 -2.05 -0.39 -9.98
C PHE A 220 -0.52 -0.55 -10.08
N PRO A 221 0.22 0.55 -10.38
CA PRO A 221 1.68 0.51 -10.51
C PRO A 221 2.32 -0.06 -9.23
N GLY A 222 3.41 -0.84 -9.37
CA GLY A 222 4.17 -1.39 -8.24
C GLY A 222 3.54 -2.57 -7.48
N PHE A 223 2.32 -3.01 -7.84
CA PHE A 223 1.67 -4.18 -7.22
C PHE A 223 1.65 -5.39 -8.17
N GLY A 224 2.22 -6.51 -7.73
CA GLY A 224 2.24 -7.77 -8.51
C GLY A 224 0.91 -8.53 -8.50
N ARG A 225 0.00 -8.23 -7.55
CA ARG A 225 -1.27 -8.95 -7.36
C ARG A 225 -2.13 -9.12 -8.64
N PRO A 226 -2.29 -8.11 -9.53
CA PRO A 226 -3.11 -8.29 -10.74
C PRO A 226 -2.59 -9.38 -11.67
N PHE A 227 -1.27 -9.46 -11.82
CA PHE A 227 -0.58 -10.43 -12.66
C PHE A 227 -0.69 -11.85 -12.09
N VAL A 228 -0.51 -12.00 -10.77
CA VAL A 228 -0.78 -13.26 -10.06
C VAL A 228 -2.25 -13.68 -10.23
N TYR A 229 -3.19 -12.75 -10.13
CA TYR A 229 -4.60 -13.06 -10.29
C TYR A 229 -4.94 -13.48 -11.73
N TYR A 230 -4.40 -12.78 -12.74
CA TYR A 230 -4.61 -13.14 -14.15
C TYR A 230 -3.96 -14.47 -14.53
N ALA A 231 -2.76 -14.79 -14.00
CA ALA A 231 -2.17 -16.13 -14.13
C ALA A 231 -3.10 -17.23 -13.61
N ASN A 232 -3.75 -17.02 -12.46
CA ASN A 232 -4.74 -17.95 -11.91
C ASN A 232 -6.02 -18.05 -12.77
N ILE A 233 -6.47 -16.96 -13.40
CA ILE A 233 -7.58 -16.98 -14.38
C ILE A 233 -7.21 -17.84 -15.59
N LEU A 234 -6.02 -17.61 -16.17
CA LEU A 234 -5.52 -18.33 -17.34
C LEU A 234 -5.34 -19.84 -17.06
N GLN A 235 -4.83 -20.20 -15.88
CA GLN A 235 -4.72 -21.61 -15.48
C GLN A 235 -6.11 -22.27 -15.31
N LYS A 236 -7.09 -21.57 -14.70
CA LYS A 236 -8.47 -22.11 -14.58
C LYS A 236 -9.12 -22.45 -15.92
N VAL A 237 -8.74 -21.77 -17.01
CA VAL A 237 -9.24 -22.04 -18.37
C VAL A 237 -8.27 -22.87 -19.24
N GLY A 238 -7.22 -23.46 -18.64
CA GLY A 238 -6.30 -24.36 -19.32
C GLY A 238 -5.25 -23.69 -20.22
N ARG A 239 -5.00 -22.38 -20.06
CA ARG A 239 -4.01 -21.60 -20.83
C ARG A 239 -2.66 -21.53 -20.09
N ASP A 240 -2.14 -22.68 -19.66
CA ASP A 240 -0.97 -22.78 -18.75
C ASP A 240 0.30 -22.07 -19.25
N SER A 241 0.55 -22.04 -20.57
CA SER A 241 1.69 -21.32 -21.15
C SER A 241 1.59 -19.81 -20.95
N GLU A 242 0.38 -19.26 -21.01
CA GLU A 242 0.11 -17.84 -20.82
C GLU A 242 0.00 -17.51 -19.34
N ALA A 243 -0.53 -18.43 -18.52
CA ALA A 243 -0.49 -18.33 -17.06
C ALA A 243 0.96 -18.21 -16.54
N LYS A 244 1.89 -18.99 -17.11
CA LYS A 244 3.32 -18.89 -16.79
C LYS A 244 3.90 -17.52 -17.14
N GLU A 245 3.54 -16.96 -18.29
CA GLU A 245 4.07 -15.66 -18.72
C GLU A 245 3.46 -14.49 -17.94
N ALA A 246 2.16 -14.55 -17.64
CA ALA A 246 1.51 -13.61 -16.72
C ALA A 246 2.13 -13.66 -15.31
N ALA A 247 2.55 -14.83 -14.83
CA ALA A 247 3.29 -14.94 -13.56
C ALA A 247 4.72 -14.36 -13.63
N ARG A 248 5.38 -14.39 -14.79
CA ARG A 248 6.72 -13.80 -14.98
C ARG A 248 6.73 -12.28 -14.94
N GLU A 249 5.65 -11.62 -15.32
CA GLU A 249 5.52 -10.16 -15.15
C GLU A 249 5.64 -9.73 -13.68
N VAL A 250 5.33 -10.60 -12.70
CA VAL A 250 5.58 -10.34 -11.27
C VAL A 250 7.06 -10.24 -10.97
N ALA A 251 7.88 -11.15 -11.51
CA ALA A 251 9.33 -11.12 -11.40
C ALA A 251 9.92 -9.89 -12.12
N SER A 252 9.39 -9.54 -13.30
CA SER A 252 9.73 -8.31 -14.04
C SER A 252 9.46 -7.03 -13.22
N ILE A 253 8.32 -6.96 -12.50
CA ILE A 253 7.98 -5.84 -11.60
C ILE A 253 8.92 -5.78 -10.39
N ALA A 254 9.29 -6.92 -9.82
CA ALA A 254 10.30 -7.02 -8.76
C ALA A 254 11.75 -6.83 -9.28
N GLN A 255 11.93 -6.76 -10.61
CA GLN A 255 13.20 -6.76 -11.32
C GLN A 255 14.14 -7.89 -10.86
N TRP A 256 13.60 -9.11 -10.88
CA TRP A 256 14.31 -10.36 -10.73
C TRP A 256 14.71 -10.93 -12.11
N GLU A 257 15.95 -11.40 -12.24
CA GLU A 257 16.44 -12.13 -13.42
C GLU A 257 16.00 -13.61 -13.39
N ASP A 258 16.03 -14.34 -14.52
CA ASP A 258 15.54 -15.74 -14.61
C ASP A 258 16.22 -16.68 -13.58
N GLU A 259 17.52 -16.50 -13.29
CA GLU A 259 18.23 -17.28 -12.26
C GLU A 259 17.66 -17.08 -10.85
N GLN A 260 17.17 -15.88 -10.55
CA GLN A 260 16.59 -15.54 -9.24
C GLN A 260 15.20 -16.17 -9.08
N ILE A 261 14.48 -16.45 -10.18
CA ILE A 261 13.21 -17.15 -10.20
C ILE A 261 13.41 -18.65 -9.89
N GLU A 262 14.43 -19.30 -10.46
CA GLU A 262 14.74 -20.70 -10.11
C GLU A 262 15.32 -20.82 -8.69
N PHE A 263 16.15 -19.88 -8.23
CA PHE A 263 16.74 -19.93 -6.88
C PHE A 263 15.70 -19.74 -5.75
N ILE A 264 14.66 -18.93 -5.91
CA ILE A 264 13.57 -18.84 -4.90
C ILE A 264 12.78 -20.15 -4.80
N ARG A 265 12.76 -20.96 -5.87
CA ARG A 265 12.14 -22.30 -5.91
C ARG A 265 13.04 -23.40 -5.33
N GLU A 266 14.33 -23.14 -5.14
CA GLU A 266 15.32 -24.03 -4.51
C GLU A 266 15.99 -23.32 -3.32
N LYS A 267 15.37 -23.40 -2.12
CA LYS A 267 15.85 -22.70 -0.89
C LYS A 267 17.32 -23.01 -0.57
N VAL A 268 18.21 -22.10 -0.98
CA VAL A 268 19.67 -22.11 -0.74
C VAL A 268 20.07 -20.77 -0.09
N SER A 269 21.21 -20.75 0.61
CA SER A 269 21.53 -19.72 1.62
C SER A 269 21.90 -18.34 1.06
N ASP A 270 21.83 -17.34 1.95
CA ASP A 270 21.88 -15.91 1.62
C ASP A 270 23.19 -15.45 0.96
N GLU A 271 24.31 -16.11 1.26
CA GLU A 271 25.66 -15.66 0.88
C GLU A 271 25.83 -15.52 -0.64
N GLY A 272 25.34 -16.47 -1.42
CA GLY A 272 25.45 -16.44 -2.89
C GLY A 272 24.69 -15.25 -3.49
N ARG A 273 23.47 -14.98 -3.00
CA ARG A 273 22.67 -13.84 -3.45
C ARG A 273 23.34 -12.50 -3.13
N PHE A 274 24.07 -12.42 -2.01
CA PHE A 274 24.88 -11.24 -1.68
C PHE A 274 26.10 -11.03 -2.58
N GLU A 275 26.60 -12.03 -3.32
CA GLU A 275 27.70 -11.84 -4.27
C GLU A 275 27.18 -11.39 -5.63
N ASP A 276 26.17 -12.05 -6.19
CA ASP A 276 25.61 -11.66 -7.50
C ASP A 276 24.91 -10.29 -7.47
N LEU A 277 24.27 -9.90 -6.36
CA LEU A 277 23.72 -8.55 -6.21
C LEU A 277 24.78 -7.43 -6.30
N LYS A 278 26.06 -7.71 -6.01
CA LYS A 278 27.16 -6.71 -6.08
C LYS A 278 27.82 -6.63 -7.46
N LYS A 279 27.49 -7.54 -8.38
CA LYS A 279 28.29 -7.83 -9.58
C LYS A 279 28.10 -6.78 -10.67
N GLY A 280 29.00 -5.79 -10.71
CA GLY A 280 29.05 -4.77 -11.77
C GLY A 280 27.95 -3.69 -11.70
N LYS A 281 27.16 -3.66 -10.62
CA LYS A 281 26.15 -2.63 -10.34
C LYS A 281 26.76 -1.44 -9.59
N ASP A 282 26.09 -0.28 -9.68
CA ASP A 282 26.43 0.89 -8.88
C ASP A 282 26.13 0.64 -7.38
N PRO A 283 26.99 1.05 -6.43
CA PRO A 283 26.80 0.78 -5.00
C PRO A 283 25.45 1.22 -4.42
N ILE A 284 24.88 2.34 -4.91
CA ILE A 284 23.56 2.83 -4.46
C ILE A 284 22.47 1.84 -4.91
N GLN A 285 22.57 1.36 -6.16
CA GLN A 285 21.65 0.35 -6.68
C GLN A 285 21.81 -0.99 -5.95
N VAL A 286 23.03 -1.42 -5.64
CA VAL A 286 23.28 -2.63 -4.84
C VAL A 286 22.60 -2.53 -3.47
N ALA A 287 22.69 -1.39 -2.80
CA ALA A 287 22.07 -1.19 -1.50
C ALA A 287 20.53 -1.23 -1.57
N LEU A 288 19.92 -0.59 -2.59
CA LEU A 288 18.47 -0.70 -2.85
C LEU A 288 18.05 -2.14 -3.19
N ASP A 289 18.86 -2.87 -3.96
CA ASP A 289 18.60 -4.27 -4.34
C ASP A 289 18.67 -5.23 -3.13
N VAL A 290 19.52 -4.94 -2.14
CA VAL A 290 19.57 -5.68 -0.87
C VAL A 290 18.39 -5.33 0.02
N ALA A 291 18.04 -4.04 0.16
CA ALA A 291 16.85 -3.62 0.91
C ALA A 291 15.57 -4.28 0.36
N ALA A 292 15.46 -4.33 -0.97
CA ALA A 292 14.44 -5.05 -1.71
C ALA A 292 14.35 -6.54 -1.32
N PHE A 293 15.45 -7.28 -1.44
CA PHE A 293 15.49 -8.70 -1.07
C PHE A 293 15.13 -8.94 0.41
N LEU A 294 15.65 -8.14 1.33
CA LEU A 294 15.36 -8.30 2.77
C LEU A 294 13.88 -8.07 3.08
N LEU A 295 13.22 -7.15 2.39
CA LEU A 295 11.78 -6.92 2.49
C LEU A 295 10.98 -8.10 1.88
N ASP A 296 11.39 -8.64 0.73
CA ASP A 296 10.77 -9.84 0.14
C ASP A 296 10.86 -11.05 1.09
N LEU A 297 12.06 -11.33 1.63
CA LEU A 297 12.32 -12.47 2.53
C LEU A 297 11.51 -12.36 3.83
N ALA A 298 11.56 -11.18 4.47
CA ALA A 298 10.81 -10.94 5.71
C ALA A 298 9.29 -11.04 5.52
N SER A 299 8.76 -10.82 4.30
CA SER A 299 7.34 -11.01 3.98
C SER A 299 6.92 -12.49 4.01
N ILE A 300 7.78 -13.37 3.50
CA ILE A 300 7.55 -14.81 3.41
C ILE A 300 7.61 -15.45 4.80
N GLU A 301 8.56 -15.01 5.63
CA GLU A 301 8.83 -15.63 6.93
C GLU A 301 8.09 -14.91 8.09
N GLY A 302 7.57 -13.70 7.85
CA GLY A 302 6.85 -12.90 8.85
C GLY A 302 7.77 -12.39 9.96
N THR A 303 9.04 -12.12 9.63
CA THR A 303 10.18 -11.81 10.52
C THR A 303 10.60 -10.34 10.47
N TRP A 304 9.76 -9.43 9.96
CA TRP A 304 10.04 -8.00 9.74
C TRP A 304 10.96 -7.32 10.77
N SER A 305 10.69 -7.55 12.06
CA SER A 305 11.42 -6.97 13.19
C SER A 305 12.91 -7.31 13.21
N GLU A 306 13.29 -8.48 12.72
CA GLU A 306 14.67 -8.99 12.69
C GLU A 306 15.47 -8.34 11.55
N SER A 307 14.81 -8.01 10.44
CA SER A 307 15.43 -7.39 9.26
C SER A 307 15.53 -5.85 9.34
N LEU A 308 14.81 -5.19 10.25
CA LEU A 308 14.69 -3.72 10.34
C LEU A 308 16.04 -2.99 10.24
N HIS A 309 17.02 -3.36 11.05
CA HIS A 309 18.33 -2.69 11.08
C HIS A 309 19.14 -2.88 9.79
N HIS A 310 19.03 -4.04 9.13
CA HIS A 310 19.71 -4.27 7.86
C HIS A 310 19.05 -3.49 6.72
N ILE A 311 17.72 -3.50 6.65
CA ILE A 311 16.94 -2.73 5.66
C ILE A 311 17.22 -1.22 5.81
N ALA A 312 17.19 -0.69 7.03
CA ALA A 312 17.49 0.71 7.31
C ALA A 312 18.92 1.09 6.91
N LYS A 313 19.91 0.27 7.27
CA LYS A 313 21.31 0.47 6.87
C LYS A 313 21.48 0.51 5.36
N CYS A 314 20.80 -0.37 4.61
CA CYS A 314 20.83 -0.36 3.15
C CYS A 314 20.20 0.91 2.55
N TYR A 315 19.14 1.47 3.15
CA TYR A 315 18.64 2.77 2.71
C TYR A 315 19.59 3.92 3.03
N GLU A 316 20.30 3.90 4.17
CA GLU A 316 21.35 4.89 4.47
C GLU A 316 22.55 4.77 3.51
N GLU A 317 22.98 3.56 3.16
CA GLU A 317 24.01 3.29 2.15
C GLU A 317 23.58 3.73 0.73
N ALA A 318 22.27 3.72 0.44
CA ALA A 318 21.69 4.29 -0.78
C ALA A 318 21.50 5.82 -0.72
N GLY A 319 21.94 6.49 0.36
CA GLY A 319 21.78 7.94 0.57
C GLY A 319 20.39 8.37 1.07
N LEU A 320 19.44 7.45 1.22
CA LEU A 320 18.08 7.70 1.70
C LEU A 320 18.03 7.65 3.24
N LYS A 321 18.78 8.55 3.89
CA LYS A 321 18.86 8.60 5.37
C LYS A 321 17.48 8.76 6.03
N ASP A 322 16.56 9.49 5.40
CA ASP A 322 15.19 9.68 5.89
C ASP A 322 14.32 8.42 5.77
N MET A 323 14.68 7.47 4.91
CA MET A 323 14.09 6.12 4.91
C MET A 323 14.65 5.27 6.06
N SER A 324 15.95 5.36 6.34
CA SER A 324 16.58 4.69 7.49
C SER A 324 15.97 5.15 8.83
N ASN A 325 15.93 6.47 9.06
CA ASN A 325 15.33 7.09 10.26
C ASN A 325 13.88 6.64 10.46
N PHE A 326 13.06 6.71 9.40
CA PHE A 326 11.65 6.31 9.41
C PHE A 326 11.42 4.84 9.72
N ILE A 327 12.24 3.94 9.16
CA ILE A 327 12.13 2.50 9.40
C ILE A 327 12.47 2.18 10.86
N LEU A 328 13.54 2.79 11.39
CA LEU A 328 13.99 2.60 12.77
C LEU A 328 13.14 3.32 13.82
N TYR A 329 12.28 4.27 13.41
CA TYR A 329 11.40 4.96 14.35
C TYR A 329 10.49 3.98 15.10
N THR A 330 10.41 4.15 16.42
CA THR A 330 9.40 3.57 17.30
C THR A 330 8.79 4.70 18.12
N ASP A 331 7.52 4.58 18.51
CA ASP A 331 6.98 5.43 19.58
C ASP A 331 7.87 5.27 20.83
N ASP A 332 8.39 6.38 21.39
CA ASP A 332 9.13 6.37 22.65
C ASP A 332 8.23 5.90 23.81
N LYS A 333 8.81 5.18 24.78
CA LYS A 333 8.10 4.52 25.90
C LYS A 333 7.89 5.42 27.12
#